data_AF-A0A973J9Q7-F1
#
_entry.id   AF-A0A973J9Q7-F1
#
_cell.length_a   1.000
_cell.length_b   1.000
_cell.length_c   1.000
_cell.angle_alpha   90.00
_cell.angle_beta   90.00
_cell.angle_gamma   90.00
#
_symmetry.space_group_name_H-M   'P 1'
#
loop_
_entity.id
_entity.type
_entity.pdbx_description
1 polymer ?
#
loop_
_entity_poly.entity_id
_entity_poly.type
_entity_poly.pdbx_seq_one_letter_code
_entity_poly.pdbx_strand_id
1 'polypeptide(L)'
;MGLITLSPDIPWLSLVWLSLLAPSVLLIFIPNSQPQLMRIVGTGFAFVSLVLSLLVFLGYNPAVGGFQFVERLDWIPQLGISYLLGVDGISLAMLVLNGVVIFTGALMSWNIERRTKEYWVLLLLLTTGVYGVFVSLDMFLFFVFYELA
;
A
#
# COMPACT_ATOMS: atom_id res chain seq x y z
N MET A 1 14.25 0.46 20.12
CA MET A 1 14.45 1.90 19.84
C MET A 1 14.01 2.09 18.39
N GLY A 2 12.83 2.69 18.16
CA GLY A 2 12.48 3.14 16.81
C GLY A 2 13.53 4.16 16.39
N LEU A 3 14.13 3.97 15.23
CA LEU A 3 15.27 4.79 14.79
C LEU A 3 14.83 6.23 14.48
N ILE A 4 13.53 6.43 14.23
CA ILE A 4 12.90 7.71 13.88
C ILE A 4 11.59 7.84 14.67
N THR A 5 11.31 9.03 15.21
CA THR A 5 10.01 9.37 15.81
C THR A 5 9.05 9.83 14.73
N LEU A 6 8.13 8.97 14.31
CA LEU A 6 7.04 9.35 13.39
C LEU A 6 5.90 10.00 14.19
N SER A 7 5.29 11.03 13.61
CA SER A 7 4.11 11.69 14.18
C SER A 7 2.94 10.71 14.27
N PRO A 8 2.29 10.55 15.44
CA PRO A 8 1.12 9.67 15.59
C PRO A 8 -0.14 10.23 14.91
N ASP A 9 -0.19 11.54 14.62
CA ASP A 9 -1.35 12.18 13.99
C ASP A 9 -1.44 11.92 12.47
N ILE A 10 -0.36 11.41 11.87
CA ILE A 10 -0.31 11.13 10.43
C ILE A 10 -0.77 9.69 10.20
N PRO A 11 -1.73 9.45 9.29
CA PRO A 11 -2.20 8.10 8.99
C PRO A 11 -1.22 7.38 8.04
N TRP A 12 -0.10 6.92 8.56
CA TRP A 12 0.98 6.29 7.81
C TRP A 12 0.56 5.04 7.05
N LEU A 13 -0.27 4.18 7.65
CA LEU A 13 -0.75 2.95 7.01
C LEU A 13 -1.70 3.29 5.87
N SER A 14 -2.58 4.28 6.08
CA SER A 14 -3.40 4.82 5.00
C SER A 14 -2.56 5.32 3.84
N LEU A 15 -1.51 6.10 4.11
CA LEU A 15 -0.62 6.63 3.08
C LEU A 15 0.09 5.52 2.29
N VAL A 16 0.48 4.41 2.93
CA VAL A 16 1.15 3.29 2.24
C VAL A 16 0.24 2.70 1.16
N TRP A 17 -0.98 2.26 1.48
CA TRP A 17 -1.83 1.63 0.46
C TRP A 17 -2.41 2.66 -0.52
N LEU A 18 -2.70 3.89 -0.07
CA LEU A 18 -3.15 4.99 -0.94
C LEU A 18 -2.09 5.42 -1.94
N SER A 19 -0.80 5.30 -1.61
CA SER A 19 0.28 5.65 -2.53
C SER A 19 0.22 4.86 -3.84
N LEU A 20 -0.40 3.69 -3.85
CA LEU A 20 -0.62 2.89 -5.07
C LEU A 20 -2.05 2.98 -5.61
N LEU A 21 -3.05 3.23 -4.75
CA LEU A 21 -4.43 3.39 -5.23
C LEU A 21 -4.62 4.71 -5.97
N ALA A 22 -4.08 5.80 -5.44
CA ALA A 22 -4.19 7.12 -6.07
C ALA A 22 -3.66 7.12 -7.52
N PRO A 23 -2.42 6.66 -7.81
CA PRO A 23 -1.94 6.61 -9.18
C PRO A 23 -2.71 5.59 -10.03
N SER A 24 -3.17 4.45 -9.50
CA SER A 24 -3.93 3.48 -10.30
C SER A 24 -5.21 4.09 -10.85
N VAL A 25 -5.95 4.86 -10.03
CA VAL A 25 -7.14 5.60 -10.44
C VAL A 25 -6.78 6.74 -11.40
N LEU A 26 -5.72 7.51 -11.14
CA LEU A 26 -5.29 8.59 -12.02
C LEU A 26 -4.89 8.08 -13.42
N LEU A 27 -4.22 6.94 -13.51
CA LEU A 27 -3.83 6.32 -14.78
C LEU A 27 -5.03 5.94 -15.64
N ILE A 28 -6.22 5.69 -15.06
CA ILE A 28 -7.46 5.41 -15.82
C ILE A 28 -7.86 6.61 -16.70
N PHE A 29 -7.57 7.83 -16.27
CA PHE A 29 -7.91 9.03 -17.02
C PHE A 29 -6.85 9.41 -18.08
N ILE A 30 -5.68 8.77 -18.06
CA ILE A 30 -4.60 9.03 -19.02
C ILE A 30 -4.87 8.29 -20.34
N PRO A 31 -4.71 8.93 -21.52
CA PRO A 31 -4.90 8.28 -22.80
C PRO A 31 -3.85 7.20 -23.10
N ASN A 32 -4.25 6.19 -23.88
CA ASN A 32 -3.40 5.04 -24.25
C ASN A 32 -2.17 5.41 -25.10
N SER A 33 -2.10 6.63 -25.63
CA SER A 33 -1.00 7.11 -26.47
C SER A 33 0.29 7.40 -25.71
N GLN A 34 0.29 7.33 -24.37
CA GLN A 34 1.44 7.70 -23.53
C GLN A 34 1.93 6.53 -22.64
N PRO A 35 2.40 5.41 -23.22
CA PRO A 35 2.85 4.24 -22.43
C PRO A 35 4.06 4.56 -21.54
N GLN A 36 4.92 5.49 -21.97
CA GLN A 36 6.09 5.89 -21.18
C GLN A 36 5.69 6.62 -19.88
N LEU A 37 4.66 7.47 -19.93
CA LEU A 37 4.15 8.14 -18.74
C LEU A 37 3.60 7.13 -17.72
N MET A 38 2.86 6.11 -18.19
CA MET A 38 2.32 5.04 -17.34
C MET A 38 3.44 4.28 -16.62
N ARG A 39 4.52 3.96 -17.32
CA ARG A 39 5.70 3.28 -16.76
C ARG A 39 6.40 4.13 -15.70
N ILE A 40 6.63 5.42 -15.98
CA ILE A 40 7.29 6.34 -15.05
C ILE A 40 6.45 6.54 -13.79
N VAL A 41 5.14 6.79 -13.95
CA VAL A 41 4.22 6.96 -12.83
C VAL A 41 4.14 5.66 -12.02
N GLY A 42 3.91 4.51 -12.66
CA GLY A 42 3.79 3.23 -11.96
C GLY A 42 5.05 2.85 -11.18
N THR A 43 6.24 2.95 -11.78
CA THR A 43 7.51 2.69 -11.08
C THR A 43 7.80 3.74 -10.01
N GLY A 44 7.49 5.02 -10.27
CA GLY A 44 7.70 6.10 -9.32
C GLY A 44 6.88 5.90 -8.04
N PHE A 45 5.60 5.55 -8.17
CA PHE A 45 4.76 5.28 -7.00
C PHE A 45 5.06 3.95 -6.32
N ALA A 46 5.48 2.91 -7.06
CA ALA A 46 6.02 1.68 -6.46
C ALA A 46 7.27 1.95 -5.61
N PHE A 47 8.12 2.89 -6.03
CA PHE A 47 9.26 3.33 -5.21
C PHE A 47 8.80 4.11 -3.97
N VAL A 48 7.82 5.00 -4.11
CA VAL A 48 7.24 5.74 -2.98
C VAL A 48 6.63 4.77 -1.95
N SER A 49 5.89 3.74 -2.37
CA SER A 49 5.30 2.77 -1.45
C SER A 49 6.38 1.96 -0.70
N LEU A 50 7.47 1.59 -1.37
CA LEU A 50 8.63 0.97 -0.73
C LEU A 50 9.25 1.90 0.32
N VAL A 51 9.50 3.16 -0.01
CA VAL A 51 10.05 4.14 0.93
C VAL A 51 9.13 4.33 2.14
N LEU A 52 7.82 4.48 1.92
CA LEU A 52 6.84 4.60 3.01
C LEU A 52 6.84 3.35 3.90
N SER A 53 6.85 2.14 3.31
CA SER A 53 6.91 0.89 4.09
C SER A 53 8.19 0.78 4.92
N LEU A 54 9.33 1.24 4.40
CA LEU A 54 10.59 1.30 5.13
C LEU A 54 10.56 2.33 6.26
N LEU A 55 9.92 3.50 6.05
CA LEU A 55 9.77 4.50 7.11
C LEU A 55 8.95 3.94 8.27
N VAL A 56 7.83 3.26 7.99
CA VAL A 56 7.01 2.61 9.02
C VAL A 56 7.82 1.53 9.74
N PHE A 57 8.61 0.73 9.01
CA PHE A 57 9.50 -0.28 9.60
C PHE A 57 10.55 0.34 10.55
N LEU A 58 11.19 1.44 10.15
CA LEU A 58 12.18 2.14 10.97
C LEU A 58 11.57 2.86 12.19
N GLY A 59 10.30 3.27 12.08
CA GLY A 59 9.55 3.90 13.16
C GLY A 59 8.97 2.93 14.18
N TYR A 60 8.87 1.63 13.85
CA TYR A 60 8.34 0.62 14.76
C TYR A 60 9.25 0.40 15.97
N ASN A 61 8.65 0.22 17.15
CA ASN A 61 9.39 -0.08 18.37
C ASN A 61 9.17 -1.53 18.84
N PRO A 62 10.12 -2.45 18.60
CA PRO A 62 10.00 -3.85 19.00
C PRO A 62 9.88 -4.07 20.51
N ALA A 63 10.35 -3.12 21.33
CA ALA A 63 10.32 -3.23 22.79
C ALA A 63 8.92 -3.03 23.39
N VAL A 64 8.06 -2.26 22.71
CA VAL A 64 6.66 -2.08 23.12
C VAL A 64 5.82 -3.27 22.66
N GLY A 65 6.12 -3.82 21.49
CA GLY A 65 5.38 -4.91 20.88
C GLY A 65 3.94 -4.52 20.52
N GLY A 66 3.13 -5.52 20.19
CA GLY A 66 1.73 -5.34 19.80
C GLY A 66 1.52 -4.58 18.49
N PHE A 67 0.28 -4.14 18.27
CA PHE A 67 -0.07 -3.32 17.11
C PHE A 67 0.33 -1.86 17.33
N GLN A 68 1.06 -1.31 16.37
CA GLN A 68 1.48 0.09 16.32
C GLN A 68 0.93 0.76 15.06
N PHE A 69 1.04 2.09 15.01
CA PHE A 69 0.45 2.91 13.94
C PHE A 69 -1.06 2.63 13.77
N VAL A 70 -1.78 2.49 14.88
CA VAL A 70 -3.20 2.14 14.86
C VAL A 70 -4.01 3.32 14.37
N GLU A 71 -4.73 3.11 13.27
CA GLU A 71 -5.67 4.07 12.69
C GLU A 71 -7.08 3.51 12.87
N ARG A 72 -7.95 4.24 13.55
CA ARG A 72 -9.32 3.79 13.83
C ARG A 72 -10.34 4.85 13.46
N LEU A 73 -11.27 4.49 12.58
CA LEU A 73 -12.47 5.27 12.28
C LEU A 73 -13.68 4.33 12.28
N ASP A 74 -14.77 4.73 12.92
CA ASP A 74 -15.98 3.93 12.90
C ASP A 74 -16.68 4.08 11.54
N TRP A 75 -16.70 3.00 10.74
CA TRP A 75 -17.20 3.05 9.36
C TRP A 75 -18.69 2.71 9.29
N ILE A 76 -19.10 1.54 9.79
CA ILE A 76 -20.51 1.13 9.89
C ILE A 76 -20.77 0.59 11.31
N PRO A 77 -21.01 1.47 12.30
CA PRO A 77 -21.13 1.09 13.70
C PRO A 77 -22.22 0.05 13.97
N GLN A 78 -23.31 0.11 13.19
CA GLN A 78 -24.47 -0.78 13.32
C GLN A 78 -24.13 -2.25 13.03
N LEU A 79 -23.11 -2.49 12.20
CA LEU A 79 -22.61 -3.82 11.84
C LEU A 79 -21.33 -4.19 12.63
N GLY A 80 -20.88 -3.31 13.52
CA GLY A 80 -19.60 -3.47 14.21
C GLY A 80 -18.37 -3.32 13.30
N ILE A 81 -18.54 -2.76 12.10
CA ILE A 81 -17.46 -2.62 11.11
C ILE A 81 -16.72 -1.32 11.36
N SER A 82 -15.40 -1.43 11.52
CA SER A 82 -14.50 -0.30 11.71
C SER A 82 -13.43 -0.26 10.64
N TYR A 83 -13.03 0.96 10.24
CA TYR A 83 -11.77 1.16 9.56
C TYR A 83 -10.67 1.08 10.62
N LEU A 84 -10.21 -0.13 10.90
CA LEU A 84 -9.17 -0.40 11.88
C LEU A 84 -7.93 -0.95 11.17
N LEU A 85 -6.90 -0.11 11.10
CA LEU A 85 -5.58 -0.49 10.63
C LEU A 85 -4.59 -0.54 11.79
N GLY A 86 -3.59 -1.39 11.66
CA GLY A 86 -2.46 -1.47 12.56
C GLY A 86 -1.45 -2.48 12.06
N VAL A 87 -0.21 -2.37 12.52
CA VAL A 87 0.86 -3.27 12.12
C VAL A 87 1.59 -3.83 13.32
N ASP A 88 1.88 -5.12 13.28
CA ASP A 88 2.77 -5.81 14.21
C ASP A 88 4.11 -6.15 13.53
N GLY A 89 4.98 -6.89 14.22
CA GLY A 89 6.28 -7.27 13.67
C GLY A 89 6.21 -8.12 12.39
N ILE A 90 5.16 -8.92 12.21
CA ILE A 90 4.99 -9.79 11.04
C ILE A 90 4.43 -8.97 9.87
N SER A 91 3.36 -8.21 10.10
CA SER A 91 2.79 -7.29 9.11
C SER A 91 3.86 -6.36 8.57
N LEU A 92 4.71 -5.79 9.40
CA LEU A 92 5.80 -4.92 8.95
C LEU A 92 6.76 -5.59 7.98
N ALA A 93 7.18 -6.82 8.27
CA ALA A 93 8.03 -7.58 7.37
C ALA A 93 7.34 -7.81 6.01
N MET A 94 6.04 -8.09 6.03
CA MET A 94 5.23 -8.27 4.83
C MET A 94 5.03 -6.97 4.05
N LEU A 95 4.84 -5.82 4.72
CA LEU A 95 4.75 -4.51 4.07
C LEU A 95 6.02 -4.18 3.29
N VAL A 96 7.19 -4.36 3.91
CA VAL A 96 8.48 -4.09 3.27
C VAL A 96 8.73 -5.07 2.13
N LEU A 97 8.46 -6.36 2.35
CA LEU A 97 8.57 -7.37 1.30
C LEU A 97 7.70 -7.03 0.09
N ASN A 98 6.43 -6.68 0.32
CA ASN A 98 5.52 -6.26 -0.75
C ASN A 98 6.07 -5.06 -1.51
N GLY A 99 6.62 -4.06 -0.79
CA GLY A 99 7.28 -2.90 -1.40
C GLY A 99 8.45 -3.26 -2.30
N VAL A 100 9.29 -4.20 -1.87
CA VAL A 100 10.41 -4.69 -2.69
C VAL A 100 9.89 -5.43 -3.93
N VAL A 101 8.89 -6.28 -3.76
CA VAL A 101 8.29 -7.07 -4.85
C VAL A 101 7.65 -6.17 -5.89
N ILE A 102 6.84 -5.18 -5.49
CA ILE A 102 6.21 -4.28 -6.46
C ILE A 102 7.23 -3.37 -7.15
N PHE A 103 8.24 -2.87 -6.43
CA PHE A 103 9.26 -2.02 -7.04
C PHE A 103 10.09 -2.78 -8.07
N THR A 104 10.57 -3.97 -7.71
CA THR A 104 11.34 -4.83 -8.63
C THR A 104 10.48 -5.33 -9.79
N GLY A 105 9.24 -5.73 -9.52
CA GLY A 105 8.25 -6.09 -10.54
C GLY A 105 8.00 -4.94 -11.51
N ALA A 106 7.78 -3.73 -10.99
CA ALA A 106 7.59 -2.53 -11.78
C ALA A 106 8.79 -2.25 -12.72
N LEU A 107 10.03 -2.43 -12.26
CA LEU A 107 11.22 -2.27 -13.11
C LEU A 107 11.28 -3.29 -14.25
N MET A 108 10.94 -4.55 -13.97
CA MET A 108 10.95 -5.62 -14.99
C MET A 108 9.84 -5.45 -16.03
N SER A 109 8.70 -4.90 -15.61
CA SER A 109 7.50 -4.73 -16.44
C SER A 109 7.60 -3.62 -17.47
N TRP A 110 8.74 -2.92 -17.58
CA TRP A 110 8.97 -1.92 -18.62
C TRP A 110 8.97 -2.50 -20.03
N ASN A 111 9.19 -3.81 -20.19
CA ASN A 111 9.16 -4.49 -21.48
C ASN A 111 7.74 -4.82 -21.97
N ILE A 112 6.69 -4.49 -21.21
CA ILE A 112 5.30 -4.78 -21.58
C ILE A 112 4.77 -3.71 -22.54
N GLU A 113 4.49 -4.14 -23.78
CA GLU A 113 4.04 -3.25 -24.87
C GLU A 113 2.55 -3.43 -25.22
N ARG A 114 1.96 -4.58 -24.89
CA ARG A 114 0.53 -4.82 -25.13
C ARG A 114 -0.28 -4.40 -23.93
N ARG A 115 -1.34 -3.60 -24.16
CA ARG A 115 -2.30 -3.17 -23.12
C ARG A 115 -1.61 -2.58 -21.89
N THR A 116 -0.60 -1.74 -22.13
CA THR A 116 0.26 -1.16 -21.09
C THR A 116 -0.55 -0.44 -20.02
N LYS A 117 -1.62 0.26 -20.40
CA LYS A 117 -2.49 0.96 -19.45
C LYS A 117 -3.16 -0.02 -18.49
N GLU A 118 -3.87 -1.00 -19.01
CA GLU A 118 -4.60 -1.95 -18.18
C GLU A 118 -3.65 -2.75 -17.30
N TYR A 119 -2.49 -3.13 -17.83
CA TYR A 119 -1.45 -3.79 -17.05
C TYR A 119 -1.03 -2.96 -15.83
N TRP A 120 -0.64 -1.69 -16.01
CA TRP A 120 -0.17 -0.86 -14.90
C TRP A 120 -1.28 -0.51 -13.91
N VAL A 121 -2.49 -0.22 -14.39
CA VAL A 121 -3.64 0.05 -13.51
C VAL A 121 -3.93 -1.17 -12.63
N LEU A 122 -4.02 -2.36 -13.23
CA LEU A 122 -4.30 -3.60 -12.49
C LEU A 122 -3.15 -4.00 -11.57
N LEU A 123 -1.90 -3.83 -11.99
CA LEU A 123 -0.74 -4.13 -11.16
C LEU A 123 -0.73 -3.28 -9.89
N LEU A 124 -0.96 -1.96 -10.02
CA LEU A 124 -0.99 -1.06 -8.86
C LEU A 124 -2.19 -1.34 -7.95
N LEU A 125 -3.36 -1.61 -8.54
CA LEU A 125 -4.60 -1.93 -7.80
C LEU A 125 -4.46 -3.24 -7.01
N LEU A 126 -3.94 -4.30 -7.64
CA LEU A 126 -3.64 -5.57 -6.98
C LEU A 126 -2.69 -5.36 -5.79
N THR A 127 -1.63 -4.57 -5.99
CA THR A 127 -0.67 -4.28 -4.92
C THR A 127 -1.29 -3.46 -3.78
N THR A 128 -2.21 -2.54 -4.08
CA THR A 128 -3.00 -1.85 -3.04
C THR A 128 -3.75 -2.85 -2.18
N GLY A 129 -4.41 -3.84 -2.79
CA GLY A 129 -5.08 -4.93 -2.07
C GLY A 129 -4.12 -5.65 -1.14
N VAL A 130 -2.97 -6.09 -1.66
CA VAL A 130 -1.93 -6.79 -0.87
C VAL A 130 -1.45 -5.95 0.33
N TYR A 131 -1.21 -4.64 0.16
CA TYR A 131 -0.88 -3.77 1.29
C TYR A 131 -2.00 -3.72 2.32
N GLY A 132 -3.24 -3.50 1.86
CA GLY A 132 -4.42 -3.42 2.71
C GLY A 132 -4.65 -4.68 3.55
N VAL A 133 -4.42 -5.87 2.97
CA VAL A 133 -4.52 -7.16 3.67
C VAL A 133 -3.59 -7.21 4.89
N PHE A 134 -2.35 -6.72 4.77
CA PHE A 134 -1.37 -6.80 5.87
C PHE A 134 -1.56 -5.75 6.96
N VAL A 135 -2.23 -4.63 6.66
CA VAL A 135 -2.48 -3.56 7.64
C VAL A 135 -3.86 -3.65 8.29
N SER A 136 -4.79 -4.43 7.75
CA SER A 136 -6.17 -4.49 8.26
C SER A 136 -6.29 -5.37 9.49
N LEU A 137 -6.90 -4.84 10.54
CA LEU A 137 -7.21 -5.59 11.77
C LEU A 137 -8.69 -5.96 11.87
N ASP A 138 -9.56 -5.22 11.18
CA ASP A 138 -10.99 -5.54 11.05
C ASP A 138 -11.20 -6.60 9.96
N MET A 139 -11.96 -7.66 10.27
CA MET A 139 -12.19 -8.80 9.35
C MET A 139 -12.94 -8.40 8.09
N PHE A 140 -13.87 -7.45 8.18
CA PHE A 140 -14.61 -6.99 7.00
C PHE A 140 -13.69 -6.17 6.08
N LEU A 141 -12.90 -5.27 6.66
CA LEU A 141 -11.94 -4.48 5.90
C LEU A 141 -10.86 -5.37 5.26
N PHE A 142 -10.36 -6.36 6.00
CA PHE A 142 -9.46 -7.38 5.49
C PHE A 142 -10.04 -8.09 4.27
N PHE A 143 -11.31 -8.53 4.34
CA PHE A 143 -11.98 -9.19 3.22
C PHE A 143 -12.08 -8.29 1.99
N VAL A 144 -12.41 -7.00 2.16
CA VAL A 144 -12.46 -6.04 1.05
C VAL A 144 -11.10 -5.92 0.34
N PHE A 145 -10.01 -5.80 1.09
CA PHE A 145 -8.68 -5.74 0.49
C PHE A 145 -8.21 -7.08 -0.10
N TYR A 146 -8.65 -8.20 0.49
CA TYR A 146 -8.36 -9.53 -0.02
C TYR A 146 -9.01 -9.77 -1.38
N GLU A 147 -10.28 -9.39 -1.55
CA GLU A 147 -11.00 -9.49 -2.83
C GLU A 147 -10.51 -8.46 -3.87
N LEU A 148 -9.84 -7.40 -3.42
CA LEU A 148 -9.23 -6.40 -4.30
C LEU A 148 -7.89 -6.90 -4.89
N ALA A 149 -7.18 -7.75 -4.15
CA ALA A 149 -5.89 -8.31 -4.53
C ALA A 149 -6.03 -9.46 -5.53
#